data_AF-A0A950RUC9-F1
#
_entry.id   AF-A0A950RUC9-F1
#
_cell.length_a   1.000
_cell.length_b   1.000
_cell.length_c   1.000
_cell.angle_alpha   90.00
_cell.angle_beta   90.00
_cell.angle_gamma   90.00
#
_symmetry.space_group_name_H-M   'P 1'
#
loop_
_entity.id
_entity.type
_entity.pdbx_description
1 polymer ?
#
loop_
_entity_poly.entity_id
_entity_poly.type
_entity_poly.pdbx_seq_one_letter_code
_entity_poly.pdbx_strand_id
1 'polypeptide(L)'
;MANVLDAVPTSLQPKVKAALHTIMNAENKEAAGLAIEQFAATYGAKYPKAVDKVLKDRDALLAHFDFPADHWVHLRTTNAIESTFATVRLRTNKTKGAGSRTAGLAMAYKLLTAAQARWRSVNAPHLVA
;
A
#
# COMPACT_ATOMS: atom_id res chain seq x y z
N MET A 1 -5.28 -0.97 1.79
CA MET A 1 -6.29 -1.95 2.29
C MET A 1 -7.00 -1.51 3.56
N ALA A 2 -6.31 -0.87 4.54
CA ALA A 2 -6.91 -0.46 5.82
C ALA A 2 -8.26 0.28 5.67
N ASN A 3 -8.33 1.28 4.79
CA ASN A 3 -9.56 2.02 4.53
C ASN A 3 -10.77 1.15 4.17
N VAL A 4 -10.58 0.04 3.46
CA VAL A 4 -11.66 -0.91 3.11
C VAL A 4 -12.03 -1.76 4.33
N LEU A 5 -11.04 -2.21 5.10
CA LEU A 5 -11.25 -3.01 6.31
C LEU A 5 -12.01 -2.25 7.41
N ASP A 6 -11.82 -0.93 7.50
CA ASP A 6 -12.54 -0.07 8.44
C ASP A 6 -14.04 0.09 8.10
N ALA A 7 -14.46 -0.32 6.89
CA ALA A 7 -15.86 -0.29 6.47
C ALA A 7 -16.62 -1.60 6.76
N VAL A 8 -15.97 -2.60 7.37
CA VAL A 8 -16.57 -3.90 7.70
C VAL A 8 -16.32 -4.29 9.16
N PRO A 9 -17.18 -5.14 9.77
CA PRO A 9 -16.95 -5.64 11.12
C PRO A 9 -15.62 -6.39 11.25
N THR A 10 -14.96 -6.27 12.40
CA THR A 10 -13.66 -6.91 12.69
C THR A 10 -13.67 -8.42 12.44
N SER A 11 -14.79 -9.10 12.74
CA SER A 11 -14.96 -10.54 12.50
C SER A 11 -14.88 -10.92 11.02
N LEU A 12 -15.20 -10.00 10.10
CA LEU A 12 -15.16 -10.22 8.66
C LEU A 12 -13.85 -9.77 8.01
N GLN A 13 -13.06 -8.93 8.68
CA GLN A 13 -11.81 -8.39 8.14
C GLN A 13 -10.84 -9.46 7.61
N PRO A 14 -10.66 -10.65 8.24
CA PRO A 14 -9.79 -11.68 7.68
C PRO A 14 -10.23 -12.14 6.29
N LYS A 15 -11.55 -12.32 6.08
CA LYS A 15 -12.11 -12.74 4.79
C LYS A 15 -12.02 -11.64 3.73
N VAL A 16 -12.39 -10.40 4.11
CA VAL A 16 -12.26 -9.24 3.21
C VAL A 16 -10.81 -9.02 2.80
N LYS A 17 -9.87 -9.14 3.75
CA LYS A 17 -8.44 -9.00 3.49
C LYS A 17 -7.94 -10.07 2.52
N ALA A 18 -8.37 -11.32 2.68
CA ALA A 18 -8.03 -12.39 1.73
C ALA A 18 -8.55 -12.06 0.31
N ALA A 19 -9.79 -11.61 0.18
CA ALA A 19 -10.35 -11.22 -1.11
C ALA A 19 -9.61 -10.02 -1.75
N LEU A 20 -9.22 -9.03 -0.95
CA LEU A 20 -8.39 -7.91 -1.42
C LEU A 20 -7.00 -8.39 -1.87
N HIS A 21 -6.41 -9.38 -1.20
CA HIS A 21 -5.16 -10.00 -1.65
C HIS A 21 -5.35 -10.78 -2.96
N THR A 22 -6.49 -11.42 -3.17
CA THR A 22 -6.81 -12.06 -4.47
C THR A 22 -6.82 -11.04 -5.60
N ILE A 23 -7.46 -9.87 -5.39
CA ILE A 23 -7.46 -8.78 -6.38
C ILE A 23 -6.03 -8.29 -6.64
N MET A 24 -5.28 -8.02 -5.57
CA MET A 24 -3.92 -7.47 -5.67
C MET A 24 -2.94 -8.44 -6.34
N ASN A 25 -3.09 -9.75 -6.10
CA ASN A 25 -2.16 -10.78 -6.59
C ASN A 25 -2.68 -11.54 -7.81
N ALA A 26 -3.71 -11.03 -8.48
CA ALA A 26 -4.19 -11.60 -9.73
C ALA A 26 -3.06 -11.64 -10.78
N GLU A 27 -3.21 -12.58 -11.73
CA GLU A 27 -2.24 -12.84 -12.79
C GLU A 27 -2.13 -11.68 -13.78
N ASN A 28 -3.25 -11.01 -14.07
CA ASN A 28 -3.35 -9.88 -14.99
C ASN A 28 -4.50 -8.94 -14.61
N LYS A 29 -4.61 -7.82 -15.33
CA LYS A 29 -5.56 -6.73 -15.07
C LYS A 29 -7.01 -7.18 -15.24
N GLU A 30 -7.27 -8.07 -16.20
CA GLU A 30 -8.57 -8.66 -16.49
C GLU A 30 -9.04 -9.54 -15.33
N ALA A 31 -8.17 -10.46 -14.87
CA ALA A 31 -8.44 -11.32 -13.72
C ALA A 31 -8.65 -10.52 -12.43
N ALA A 32 -7.89 -9.43 -12.24
CA ALA A 32 -8.10 -8.52 -11.12
C ALA A 32 -9.48 -7.82 -11.20
N GLY A 33 -9.90 -7.43 -12.40
CA GLY A 33 -11.23 -6.88 -12.67
C GLY A 33 -12.35 -7.85 -12.30
N LEU A 34 -12.25 -9.11 -12.73
CA LEU A 34 -13.20 -10.17 -12.37
C LEU A 34 -13.23 -10.41 -10.86
N ALA A 35 -12.08 -10.38 -10.18
CA ALA A 35 -12.01 -10.50 -8.73
C ALA A 35 -12.68 -9.31 -8.01
N ILE A 36 -12.62 -8.10 -8.57
CA ILE A 36 -13.35 -6.93 -8.06
C ILE A 36 -14.86 -7.11 -8.21
N GLU A 37 -15.33 -7.62 -9.35
CA GLU A 37 -16.75 -7.91 -9.58
C GLU A 37 -17.26 -8.97 -8.59
N GLN A 38 -16.49 -10.04 -8.36
CA GLN A 38 -16.82 -11.06 -7.35
C GLN A 38 -16.84 -10.47 -5.94
N PHE A 39 -15.89 -9.58 -5.61
CA PHE A 39 -15.88 -8.87 -4.34
C PHE A 39 -17.13 -8.01 -4.16
N ALA A 40 -17.52 -7.27 -5.20
CA ALA A 40 -18.71 -6.44 -5.20
C ALA A 40 -19.99 -7.27 -5.05
N ALA A 41 -20.11 -8.39 -5.76
CA ALA A 41 -21.24 -9.30 -5.63
C ALA A 41 -21.33 -9.92 -4.23
N THR A 42 -20.20 -10.31 -3.65
CA THR A 42 -20.14 -10.98 -2.33
C THR A 42 -20.46 -10.04 -1.18
N TYR A 43 -19.93 -8.81 -1.21
CA TYR A 43 -20.00 -7.89 -0.08
C TYR A 43 -20.96 -6.72 -0.29
N GLY A 44 -21.37 -6.41 -1.53
CA GLY A 44 -22.09 -5.18 -1.88
C GLY A 44 -23.44 -5.02 -1.19
N ALA A 45 -24.20 -6.11 -1.03
CA ALA A 45 -25.52 -6.04 -0.40
C ALA A 45 -25.47 -5.65 1.10
N LYS A 46 -24.40 -6.06 1.81
CA LYS A 46 -24.26 -5.84 3.26
C LYS A 46 -23.27 -4.73 3.62
N TYR A 47 -22.27 -4.52 2.76
CA TYR A 47 -21.16 -3.60 3.00
C TYR A 47 -20.89 -2.72 1.77
N PRO A 48 -21.88 -1.96 1.28
CA PRO A 48 -21.74 -1.13 0.08
C PRO A 48 -20.58 -0.14 0.20
N LYS A 49 -20.37 0.46 1.39
CA LYS A 49 -19.24 1.37 1.64
C LYS A 49 -17.85 0.73 1.43
N ALA A 50 -17.71 -0.57 1.70
CA ALA A 50 -16.45 -1.28 1.47
C ALA A 50 -16.22 -1.50 -0.03
N VAL A 51 -17.28 -1.83 -0.76
CA VAL A 51 -17.26 -2.01 -2.21
C VAL A 51 -17.01 -0.68 -2.92
N ASP A 52 -17.69 0.39 -2.53
CA ASP A 52 -17.52 1.73 -3.10
C ASP A 52 -16.07 2.21 -3.02
N LYS A 53 -15.38 1.94 -1.92
CA LYS A 53 -13.95 2.27 -1.77
C LYS A 53 -13.06 1.54 -2.76
N VAL A 54 -13.39 0.27 -3.08
CA VAL A 54 -12.63 -0.50 -4.08
C VAL A 54 -12.96 -0.02 -5.50
N LEU A 55 -14.24 0.22 -5.79
CA LEU A 55 -14.69 0.63 -7.12
C LEU A 55 -14.23 2.04 -7.49
N LYS A 56 -14.31 2.98 -6.54
CA LYS A 56 -13.89 4.37 -6.74
C LYS A 56 -12.41 4.48 -7.13
N ASP A 57 -11.57 3.67 -6.51
CA ASP A 57 -10.12 3.69 -6.70
C ASP A 57 -9.64 2.55 -7.62
N ARG A 58 -10.54 1.92 -8.40
CA ARG A 58 -10.24 0.75 -9.25
C ARG A 58 -9.03 0.99 -10.16
N ASP A 59 -9.02 2.10 -10.88
CA ASP A 59 -7.96 2.37 -11.86
C ASP A 59 -6.61 2.53 -11.17
N ALA A 60 -6.57 3.24 -10.04
CA ALA A 60 -5.37 3.40 -9.25
C ALA A 60 -4.88 2.08 -8.62
N LEU A 61 -5.81 1.22 -8.18
CA LEU A 61 -5.49 -0.10 -7.64
C LEU A 61 -4.86 -1.02 -8.70
N LEU A 62 -5.32 -0.92 -9.94
CA LEU A 62 -4.88 -1.78 -11.05
C LEU A 62 -3.73 -1.19 -11.87
N ALA A 63 -3.33 0.06 -11.65
CA ALA A 63 -2.27 0.73 -12.41
C ALA A 63 -0.92 0.00 -12.38
N HIS A 64 -0.64 -0.79 -11.34
CA HIS A 64 0.60 -1.55 -11.25
C HIS A 64 0.74 -2.62 -12.36
N PHE A 65 -0.37 -3.08 -12.96
CA PHE A 65 -0.36 -4.00 -14.10
C PHE A 65 0.19 -3.37 -15.38
N ASP A 66 0.24 -2.03 -15.46
CA ASP A 66 0.79 -1.31 -16.62
C ASP A 66 2.34 -1.29 -16.63
N PHE A 67 2.97 -1.90 -15.62
CA PHE A 67 4.42 -2.02 -15.46
C PHE A 67 4.90 -3.47 -15.63
N PRO A 68 6.21 -3.72 -15.86
CA PRO A 68 6.74 -5.08 -15.94
C PRO A 68 6.44 -5.92 -14.68
N ALA A 69 6.13 -7.20 -14.88
CA ALA A 69 5.73 -8.10 -13.79
C ALA A 69 6.77 -8.21 -12.67
N ASP A 70 8.07 -8.11 -13.00
CA ASP A 70 9.17 -8.08 -12.03
C ASP A 70 9.03 -6.96 -10.99
N HIS A 71 8.36 -5.87 -11.35
CA HIS A 71 8.21 -4.67 -10.52
C HIS A 71 6.99 -4.74 -9.61
N TRP A 72 6.02 -5.61 -9.91
CA TRP A 72 4.74 -5.68 -9.19
C TRP A 72 4.91 -5.92 -7.69
N VAL A 73 5.90 -6.74 -7.29
CA VAL A 73 6.19 -6.99 -5.87
C VAL A 73 6.53 -5.72 -5.09
N HIS A 74 7.15 -4.74 -5.75
CA HIS A 74 7.49 -3.46 -5.15
C HIS A 74 6.31 -2.49 -5.19
N LEU A 75 5.59 -2.44 -6.31
CA LEU A 75 4.48 -1.51 -6.55
C LEU A 75 3.21 -1.84 -5.76
N ARG A 76 2.99 -3.12 -5.40
CA ARG A 76 1.84 -3.57 -4.61
C ARG A 76 1.91 -3.21 -3.13
N THR A 77 3.04 -2.67 -2.66
CA THR A 77 3.25 -2.39 -1.23
C THR A 77 3.68 -0.94 -1.00
N THR A 78 3.31 -0.39 0.15
CA THR A 78 3.78 0.93 0.61
C THR A 78 5.10 0.86 1.36
N ASN A 79 5.74 -0.32 1.43
CA ASN A 79 6.94 -0.55 2.25
C ASN A 79 8.10 0.37 1.88
N ALA A 80 8.29 0.69 0.59
CA ALA A 80 9.32 1.62 0.14
C ALA A 80 9.19 3.01 0.80
N ILE A 81 7.95 3.42 1.08
CA ILE A 81 7.63 4.67 1.77
C ILE A 81 7.69 4.45 3.29
N GLU A 82 6.94 3.48 3.80
CA GLU A 82 6.77 3.27 5.25
C GLU A 82 8.08 2.88 5.95
N SER A 83 8.90 2.01 5.36
CA SER A 83 10.19 1.61 5.90
C SER A 83 11.15 2.80 6.01
N THR A 84 11.15 3.65 4.99
CA THR A 84 11.97 4.86 4.93
C THR A 84 11.63 5.84 6.05
N PHE A 85 10.34 6.00 6.39
CA PHE A 85 9.91 6.86 7.49
C PHE A 85 9.90 6.19 8.87
N ALA A 86 10.10 4.86 8.96
CA ALA A 86 10.01 4.13 10.22
C ALA A 86 11.00 4.67 11.28
N THR A 87 12.26 4.94 10.89
CA THR A 87 13.28 5.48 11.80
C THR A 87 12.96 6.90 12.24
N VAL A 88 12.39 7.73 11.37
CA VAL A 88 11.96 9.09 11.70
C VAL A 88 10.85 9.07 12.75
N ARG A 89 9.83 8.21 12.57
CA ARG A 89 8.75 8.03 13.55
C ARG A 89 9.28 7.50 14.87
N LEU A 90 10.16 6.49 14.84
CA LEU A 90 10.79 5.93 16.03
C LEU A 90 11.53 7.01 16.83
N ARG A 91 12.33 7.84 16.15
CA ARG A 91 13.07 8.92 16.82
C ARG A 91 12.13 9.97 17.39
N THR A 92 11.13 10.39 16.62
CA THR A 92 10.12 11.37 17.04
C THR A 92 9.38 10.91 18.30
N ASN A 93 9.00 9.62 18.37
CA ASN A 93 8.35 9.05 19.54
C ASN A 93 9.28 9.02 20.76
N LYS A 94 10.56 8.66 20.57
CA LYS A 94 11.57 8.66 21.65
C LYS A 94 11.88 10.06 22.18
N THR A 95 11.89 11.07 21.31
CA THR A 95 12.11 12.48 21.70
C THR A 95 10.84 13.18 22.17
N LYS A 96 9.68 12.49 22.17
CA LYS A 96 8.36 13.05 22.50
C LYS A 96 8.00 14.29 21.66
N GLY A 97 8.29 14.21 20.36
CA GLY A 97 8.05 15.29 19.41
C GLY A 97 9.32 15.75 18.69
N ALA A 98 9.16 16.74 17.82
CA ALA A 98 10.22 17.23 16.94
C ALA A 98 11.12 18.31 17.57
N GLY A 99 10.78 18.82 18.76
CA GLY A 99 11.36 20.04 19.31
C GLY A 99 10.91 21.24 18.49
N SER A 100 11.82 21.89 17.76
CA SER A 100 11.49 22.96 16.81
C SER A 100 11.30 22.42 15.39
N ARG A 101 10.63 23.19 14.52
CA ARG A 101 10.48 22.83 13.09
C ARG A 101 11.83 22.57 12.43
N THR A 102 12.82 23.43 12.67
CA THR A 102 14.16 23.30 12.10
C THR A 102 14.86 22.03 12.59
N ALA A 103 14.78 21.74 13.89
CA ALA A 103 15.37 20.53 14.46
C ALA A 103 14.71 19.25 13.91
N GLY A 104 13.38 19.24 13.80
CA GLY A 104 12.62 18.15 13.21
C GLY A 104 13.00 17.87 11.76
N LEU A 105 13.09 18.92 10.94
CA LEU A 105 13.50 18.82 9.53
C LEU A 105 14.93 18.28 9.40
N ALA A 106 15.88 18.82 10.18
CA ALA A 106 17.27 18.35 10.15
C ALA A 106 17.39 16.88 10.58
N MET A 107 16.64 16.48 11.61
CA MET A 107 16.60 15.09 12.08
C MET A 107 16.01 14.15 11.03
N ALA A 108 14.86 14.49 10.45
CA ALA A 108 14.26 13.70 9.38
C ALA A 108 15.21 13.57 8.18
N TYR A 109 15.80 14.68 7.71
CA TYR A 109 16.76 14.68 6.62
C TYR A 109 17.96 13.76 6.87
N LYS A 110 18.59 13.85 8.05
CA LYS A 110 19.75 13.01 8.38
C LYS A 110 19.39 11.53 8.50
N LEU A 111 18.22 11.20 9.06
CA LEU A 111 17.77 9.81 9.15
C LEU A 111 17.42 9.21 7.79
N LEU A 112 16.77 9.99 6.91
CA LEU A 112 16.48 9.57 5.54
C LEU A 112 17.77 9.37 4.72
N THR A 113 18.73 10.29 4.88
CA THR A 113 20.07 10.19 4.27
C THR A 113 20.82 8.93 4.74
N ALA A 114 20.68 8.54 6.01
CA ALA A 114 21.28 7.31 6.52
C ALA A 114 20.54 6.05 6.06
N ALA A 115 19.21 6.12 5.91
CA ALA A 115 18.41 5.00 5.42
C ALA A 115 18.71 4.66 3.95
N GLN A 116 18.98 5.68 3.11
CA GLN A 116 19.20 5.49 1.68
C GLN A 116 20.34 4.52 1.33
N ALA A 117 21.37 4.46 2.18
CA ALA A 117 22.52 3.59 1.98
C ALA A 117 22.18 2.09 2.03
N ARG A 118 20.99 1.73 2.53
CA ARG A 118 20.53 0.34 2.66
C ARG A 118 19.28 0.06 1.81
N TRP A 119 18.89 0.98 0.92
CA TRP A 119 17.75 0.74 0.05
C TRP A 119 18.07 -0.35 -0.96
N ARG A 120 17.13 -1.29 -1.09
CA ARG A 120 17.20 -2.34 -2.10
C ARG A 120 16.72 -1.77 -3.44
N SER A 121 17.44 -2.06 -4.52
CA SER A 121 17.01 -1.73 -5.87
C SER A 121 15.71 -2.46 -6.25
N VAL A 122 14.91 -1.82 -7.10
CA VAL A 122 13.76 -2.48 -7.76
C VAL A 122 14.28 -3.66 -8.57
N ASN A 123 13.51 -4.74 -8.65
CA ASN A 123 13.88 -5.90 -9.47
C ASN A 123 13.91 -5.48 -10.95
N ALA A 124 14.86 -6.02 -11.74
CA ALA A 124 14.98 -5.72 -13.17
C ALA A 124 14.87 -4.21 -13.52
N PRO A 125 15.73 -3.33 -12.96
CA PRO A 125 15.61 -1.88 -13.14
C PRO A 125 15.87 -1.42 -14.59
N HIS A 126 16.53 -2.25 -15.39
CA HIS A 126 16.83 -1.98 -16.80
C HIS A 126 15.59 -2.03 -17.71
N LEU A 127 14.44 -2.54 -17.23
CA LEU A 127 13.20 -2.64 -18.02
C LEU A 127 12.45 -1.31 -18.18
N VAL A 128 12.94 -0.23 -17.56
CA VAL A 128 12.32 1.12 -17.56
C VAL A 128 13.35 2.23 -17.84
N ALA A 129 14.55 1.84 -18.29
CA ALA A 129 15.67 2.72 -18.56
C ALA A 129 15.63 3.29 -19.99
#